data_AF-A0A1G0SU30-F1
#
_entry.id   AF-A0A1G0SU30-F1
#
_cell.length_a   1.000
_cell.length_b   1.000
_cell.length_c   1.000
_cell.angle_alpha   90.00
_cell.angle_beta   90.00
_cell.angle_gamma   90.00
#
_symmetry.space_group_name_H-M   'P 1'
#
loop_
_entity.id
_entity.type
_entity.pdbx_description
1 polymer ?
#
loop_
_entity_poly.entity_id
_entity_poly.type
_entity_poly.pdbx_seq_one_letter_code
_entity_poly.pdbx_strand_id
1 'polypeptide(L)'
;MNKIVYKDLENDPFQKSIIVELEKVYGSPLPEKVQTFLIDSATSSSMRVEQTRRWIQNTVAVINNILSKKALDPEYLLFWILIYSIIFEYAPNEQKNKKFIELFAAQNKILKSLELLVSKLSDEERILIKFYRHSNAHMHLNYIRYRADVKDGMIVKLFPPNDHRAIEIADSYMDKYNGDQKKIAYDFALKMFEPVTKLYENIISVINEE
;
A
#
# COMPACT_ATOMS: atom_id res chain seq x y z
N MET A 1 -2.21 9.26 -26.05
CA MET A 1 -2.47 10.11 -24.88
C MET A 1 -1.86 11.48 -25.14
N ASN A 2 -2.63 12.56 -25.05
CA ASN A 2 -2.08 13.91 -25.11
C ASN A 2 -1.17 14.12 -23.89
N LYS A 3 0.01 14.68 -24.11
CA LYS A 3 0.97 14.98 -23.04
C LYS A 3 0.43 16.19 -22.26
N ILE A 4 0.15 16.01 -20.96
CA ILE A 4 -0.26 17.09 -20.07
C ILE A 4 0.87 18.12 -20.02
N VAL A 5 0.55 19.40 -20.22
CA VAL A 5 1.47 20.53 -20.07
C VAL A 5 1.08 21.39 -18.87
N TYR A 6 2.00 22.21 -18.35
CA TYR A 6 1.75 23.04 -17.16
C TYR A 6 0.49 23.90 -17.28
N LYS A 7 0.23 24.43 -18.48
CA LYS A 7 -0.95 25.24 -18.78
C LYS A 7 -2.27 24.47 -18.62
N ASP A 8 -2.25 23.16 -18.81
CA ASP A 8 -3.44 22.32 -18.55
C ASP A 8 -3.74 22.29 -17.04
N LEU A 9 -2.70 22.34 -16.20
CA LEU A 9 -2.82 22.40 -14.72
C LEU A 9 -3.35 23.76 -14.25
N GLU A 10 -2.98 24.86 -14.93
CA GLU A 10 -3.51 26.20 -14.60
C GLU A 10 -5.01 26.34 -14.86
N ASN A 11 -5.55 25.51 -15.76
CA ASN A 11 -6.96 25.49 -16.13
C ASN A 11 -7.78 24.49 -15.31
N ASP A 12 -7.13 23.57 -14.60
CA ASP A 12 -7.76 22.65 -13.67
C ASP A 12 -7.98 23.33 -12.30
N PRO A 13 -9.21 23.44 -11.79
CA PRO A 13 -9.49 24.20 -10.56
C PRO A 13 -8.71 23.70 -9.34
N PHE A 14 -8.52 22.38 -9.24
CA PHE A 14 -7.79 21.78 -8.14
C PHE A 14 -6.29 22.08 -8.27
N GLN A 15 -5.67 21.81 -9.42
CA GLN A 15 -4.26 22.08 -9.66
C GLN A 15 -3.94 23.59 -9.60
N LYS A 16 -4.85 24.45 -10.02
CA LYS A 16 -4.72 25.89 -9.87
C LYS A 16 -4.64 26.32 -8.41
N SER A 17 -5.43 25.71 -7.53
CA SER A 17 -5.34 25.98 -6.09
C SER A 17 -3.97 25.58 -5.52
N ILE A 18 -3.39 24.48 -6.02
CA ILE A 18 -2.04 24.04 -5.67
C ILE A 18 -0.99 25.04 -6.14
N ILE A 19 -1.09 25.48 -7.39
CA ILE A 19 -0.17 26.46 -7.98
C ILE A 19 -0.17 27.73 -7.13
N VAL A 20 -1.34 28.24 -6.76
CA VAL A 20 -1.48 29.45 -5.93
C VAL A 20 -0.79 29.29 -4.56
N GLU A 21 -0.95 28.17 -3.87
CA GLU A 21 -0.27 27.94 -2.59
C GLU A 21 1.25 27.81 -2.75
N LEU A 22 1.71 27.15 -3.81
CA LEU A 22 3.13 27.03 -4.09
C LEU A 22 3.75 28.38 -4.49
N GLU A 23 3.02 29.24 -5.19
CA GLU A 23 3.49 30.57 -5.57
C GLU A 23 3.72 31.46 -4.35
N LYS A 24 2.94 31.26 -3.27
CA LYS A 24 3.20 31.94 -1.99
C LYS A 24 4.55 31.56 -1.36
N VAL A 25 5.04 30.36 -1.63
CA VAL A 25 6.29 29.82 -1.07
C VAL A 25 7.49 30.05 -1.99
N TYR A 26 7.30 29.83 -3.29
CA TYR A 26 8.38 29.78 -4.28
C TYR A 26 8.41 30.99 -5.22
N GLY A 27 7.44 31.90 -5.12
CA GLY A 27 7.28 33.06 -5.99
C GLY A 27 6.50 32.74 -7.27
N SER A 28 6.02 33.80 -7.93
CA SER A 28 5.28 33.72 -9.19
C SER A 28 6.09 34.36 -10.34
N PRO A 29 6.23 33.69 -11.50
CA PRO A 29 5.76 32.33 -11.78
C PRO A 29 6.60 31.27 -11.04
N LEU A 30 6.02 30.09 -10.82
CA LEU A 30 6.72 28.98 -10.18
C LEU A 30 8.02 28.62 -10.94
N PRO A 31 9.11 28.22 -10.24
CA PRO A 31 10.32 27.75 -10.89
C PRO A 31 10.05 26.53 -11.80
N GLU A 32 10.73 26.45 -12.94
CA GLU A 32 10.51 25.42 -13.97
C GLU A 32 10.63 23.98 -13.44
N LYS A 33 11.47 23.75 -12.43
CA LYS A 33 11.57 22.46 -11.73
C LYS A 33 10.29 22.10 -10.95
N VAL A 34 9.65 23.10 -10.33
CA VAL A 34 8.38 22.93 -9.59
C VAL A 34 7.23 22.72 -10.58
N GLN A 35 7.21 23.46 -11.69
CA GLN A 35 6.24 23.25 -12.77
C GLN A 35 6.35 21.83 -13.35
N THR A 36 7.58 21.37 -13.64
CA THR A 36 7.84 20.00 -14.13
C THR A 36 7.35 18.96 -13.12
N PHE A 37 7.65 19.16 -11.84
CA PHE A 37 7.17 18.27 -10.77
C PHE A 37 5.64 18.20 -10.70
N LEU A 38 4.95 19.32 -10.88
CA LEU A 38 3.48 19.37 -10.92
C LEU A 38 2.91 18.62 -12.12
N ILE A 39 3.51 18.75 -13.30
CA ILE A 39 3.13 17.97 -14.49
C ILE A 39 3.34 16.47 -14.26
N ASP A 40 4.51 16.08 -13.75
CA ASP A 40 4.84 14.69 -13.48
C ASP A 40 3.90 14.10 -12.42
N SER A 41 3.58 14.88 -11.39
CA SER A 41 2.63 14.51 -10.34
C SER A 41 1.23 14.33 -10.90
N ALA A 42 0.71 15.31 -11.66
CA ALA A 42 -0.61 15.26 -12.28
C ALA A 42 -0.74 14.06 -13.25
N THR A 43 0.26 13.86 -14.10
CA THR A 43 0.32 12.75 -15.07
C THR A 43 0.41 11.39 -14.38
N SER A 44 1.14 11.29 -13.28
CA SER A 44 1.18 10.07 -12.49
C SER A 44 -0.09 9.85 -11.68
N SER A 45 -0.78 10.92 -11.26
CA SER A 45 -1.90 10.87 -10.31
C SER A 45 -3.19 10.31 -10.92
N SER A 46 -3.57 10.69 -12.14
CA SER A 46 -4.89 10.32 -12.70
C SER A 46 -5.04 8.81 -12.94
N MET A 47 -4.00 8.15 -13.49
CA MET A 47 -3.99 6.68 -13.63
C MET A 47 -3.79 5.94 -12.30
N ARG A 48 -3.09 6.55 -11.33
CA ARG A 48 -2.83 5.93 -10.02
C ARG A 48 -4.01 6.04 -9.06
N VAL A 49 -4.83 7.09 -9.13
CA VAL A 49 -5.94 7.31 -8.18
C VAL A 49 -7.04 6.27 -8.34
N GLU A 50 -7.51 5.99 -9.56
CA GLU A 50 -8.53 4.95 -9.78
C GLU A 50 -8.04 3.54 -9.45
N GLN A 51 -6.78 3.24 -9.79
CA GLN A 51 -6.14 1.96 -9.46
C GLN A 51 -5.99 1.79 -7.96
N THR A 52 -5.49 2.83 -7.26
CA THR A 52 -5.33 2.86 -5.80
C THR A 52 -6.68 2.75 -5.10
N ARG A 53 -7.71 3.44 -5.60
CA ARG A 53 -9.09 3.33 -5.11
C ARG A 53 -9.60 1.89 -5.20
N ARG A 54 -9.54 1.28 -6.39
CA ARG A 54 -10.02 -0.10 -6.60
C ARG A 54 -9.27 -1.08 -5.73
N TRP A 55 -7.97 -0.87 -5.58
CA TRP A 55 -7.14 -1.73 -4.76
C TRP A 55 -7.52 -1.62 -3.27
N ILE A 56 -7.66 -0.42 -2.73
CA ILE A 56 -8.06 -0.23 -1.32
C ILE A 56 -9.50 -0.72 -1.09
N GLN A 57 -10.41 -0.49 -2.05
CA GLN A 57 -11.76 -1.05 -2.03
C GLN A 57 -11.75 -2.59 -1.97
N ASN A 58 -10.96 -3.24 -2.82
CA ASN A 58 -10.80 -4.69 -2.81
C ASN A 58 -10.21 -5.19 -1.49
N THR A 59 -9.32 -4.40 -0.87
CA THR A 59 -8.76 -4.72 0.45
C THR A 59 -9.83 -4.72 1.52
N VAL A 60 -10.69 -3.69 1.56
CA VAL A 60 -11.84 -3.62 2.47
C VAL A 60 -12.79 -4.81 2.24
N ALA A 61 -13.09 -5.16 0.99
CA ALA A 61 -13.96 -6.28 0.66
C ALA A 61 -13.39 -7.62 1.15
N VAL A 62 -12.11 -7.88 0.91
CA VAL A 62 -11.42 -9.10 1.37
C VAL A 62 -11.38 -9.18 2.90
N ILE A 63 -11.04 -8.08 3.59
CA ILE A 63 -11.07 -8.02 5.06
C ILE A 63 -12.47 -8.35 5.57
N ASN A 64 -13.52 -7.75 5.00
CA ASN A 64 -14.90 -8.03 5.39
C ASN A 64 -15.28 -9.49 5.20
N ASN A 65 -14.87 -10.11 4.09
CA ASN A 65 -15.12 -11.53 3.84
C ASN A 65 -14.41 -12.43 4.84
N ILE A 66 -13.15 -12.12 5.21
CA ILE A 66 -12.41 -12.85 6.24
C ILE A 66 -13.12 -12.71 7.60
N LEU A 67 -13.44 -11.49 8.00
CA LEU A 67 -14.08 -11.21 9.28
C LEU A 67 -15.48 -11.84 9.40
N SER A 68 -16.21 -11.89 8.29
CA SER A 68 -17.53 -12.52 8.20
C SER A 68 -17.48 -14.04 8.03
N LYS A 69 -16.29 -14.65 8.00
CA LYS A 69 -16.07 -16.08 7.74
C LYS A 69 -16.65 -16.56 6.40
N LYS A 70 -16.70 -15.66 5.41
CA LYS A 70 -17.17 -15.92 4.04
C LYS A 70 -16.03 -15.97 3.01
N ALA A 71 -14.80 -15.68 3.45
CA ALA A 71 -13.64 -15.70 2.57
C ALA A 71 -13.36 -17.10 2.01
N LEU A 72 -13.18 -17.18 0.69
CA LEU A 72 -12.65 -18.32 -0.02
C LEU A 72 -11.12 -18.42 0.17
N ASP A 73 -10.54 -19.60 -0.05
CA ASP A 73 -9.08 -19.79 0.10
C ASP A 73 -8.22 -18.78 -0.68
N PRO A 74 -8.55 -18.40 -1.94
CA PRO A 74 -7.80 -17.38 -2.67
C PRO A 74 -7.88 -15.98 -2.04
N GLU A 75 -8.92 -15.68 -1.25
CA GLU A 75 -9.07 -14.38 -0.61
C GLU A 75 -8.12 -14.20 0.58
N TYR A 76 -7.73 -15.28 1.26
CA TYR A 76 -6.67 -15.23 2.28
C TYR A 76 -5.31 -14.94 1.66
N LEU A 77 -5.04 -15.50 0.48
CA LEU A 77 -3.85 -15.16 -0.31
C LEU A 77 -3.89 -13.69 -0.74
N LEU A 78 -5.02 -13.27 -1.29
CA LEU A 78 -5.21 -11.91 -1.76
C LEU A 78 -5.06 -10.91 -0.62
N PHE A 79 -5.55 -11.21 0.59
CA PHE A 79 -5.38 -10.39 1.78
C PHE A 79 -3.92 -9.98 2.02
N TRP A 80 -3.00 -10.95 2.06
CA TRP A 80 -1.58 -10.68 2.29
C TRP A 80 -0.96 -9.87 1.14
N ILE A 81 -1.39 -10.11 -0.10
CA ILE A 81 -0.95 -9.33 -1.26
C ILE A 81 -1.35 -7.86 -1.12
N LEU A 82 -2.63 -7.62 -0.86
CA LEU A 82 -3.18 -6.28 -0.82
C LEU A 82 -2.62 -5.49 0.37
N ILE A 83 -2.54 -6.11 1.55
CA ILE A 83 -1.98 -5.47 2.76
C ILE A 83 -0.49 -5.17 2.59
N TYR A 84 0.30 -6.10 2.04
CA TYR A 84 1.71 -5.85 1.75
C TYR A 84 1.89 -4.61 0.89
N SER A 85 1.16 -4.54 -0.22
CA SER A 85 1.36 -3.46 -1.16
C SER A 85 0.94 -2.11 -0.51
N ILE A 86 -0.07 -2.06 0.37
CA ILE A 86 -0.46 -0.80 1.04
C ILE A 86 0.66 -0.34 1.97
N ILE A 87 1.21 -1.26 2.76
CA ILE A 87 2.18 -0.93 3.82
C ILE A 87 3.58 -0.70 3.27
N PHE A 88 4.00 -1.47 2.27
CA PHE A 88 5.39 -1.49 1.80
C PHE A 88 5.60 -0.83 0.45
N GLU A 89 4.53 -0.53 -0.29
CA GLU A 89 4.64 0.16 -1.59
C GLU A 89 3.95 1.52 -1.51
N TYR A 90 2.68 1.56 -1.12
CA TYR A 90 1.92 2.81 -1.12
C TYR A 90 2.34 3.77 0.00
N ALA A 91 2.33 3.31 1.26
CA ALA A 91 2.68 4.17 2.39
C ALA A 91 4.10 4.79 2.27
N PRO A 92 5.16 4.05 1.89
CA PRO A 92 6.48 4.65 1.70
C PRO A 92 6.55 5.62 0.52
N ASN A 93 5.76 5.39 -0.54
CA ASN A 93 5.67 6.33 -1.66
C ASN A 93 5.07 7.68 -1.23
N GLU A 94 3.99 7.65 -0.46
CA GLU A 94 3.39 8.87 0.10
C GLU A 94 4.34 9.54 1.10
N GLN A 95 5.02 8.77 1.97
CA GLN A 95 5.96 9.32 2.95
C GLN A 95 7.13 10.06 2.30
N LYS A 96 7.63 9.61 1.14
CA LYS A 96 8.66 10.32 0.37
C LYS A 96 8.23 11.72 -0.04
N ASN A 97 6.93 11.93 -0.26
CA ASN A 97 6.33 13.19 -0.67
C ASN A 97 5.64 13.92 0.49
N LYS A 98 5.87 13.52 1.74
CA LYS A 98 5.16 14.03 2.93
C LYS A 98 5.07 15.55 2.99
N LYS A 99 6.20 16.25 2.85
CA LYS A 99 6.23 17.73 2.91
C LYS A 99 5.33 18.39 1.88
N PHE A 100 5.20 17.78 0.70
CA PHE A 100 4.33 18.26 -0.36
C PHE A 100 2.87 17.92 -0.05
N ILE A 101 2.58 16.68 0.34
CA ILE A 101 1.23 16.23 0.69
C ILE A 101 0.63 17.03 1.86
N GLU A 102 1.44 17.40 2.85
CA GLU A 102 1.01 18.18 4.01
C GLU A 102 0.44 19.57 3.65
N LEU A 103 0.77 20.10 2.47
CA LEU A 103 0.21 21.35 1.95
C LEU A 103 -1.26 21.22 1.54
N PHE A 104 -1.74 20.00 1.29
CA PHE A 104 -3.10 19.74 0.80
C PHE A 104 -3.92 19.01 1.86
N ALA A 105 -4.92 19.70 2.40
CA ALA A 105 -5.74 19.18 3.50
C ALA A 105 -6.35 17.79 3.21
N ALA A 106 -6.81 17.57 1.98
CA ALA A 106 -7.43 16.32 1.54
C ALA A 106 -6.43 15.16 1.47
N GLN A 107 -5.30 15.33 0.77
CA GLN A 107 -4.24 14.31 0.67
C GLN A 107 -3.57 14.06 2.03
N ASN A 108 -3.47 15.07 2.89
CA ASN A 108 -2.95 14.92 4.25
C ASN A 108 -3.83 13.97 5.10
N LYS A 109 -5.15 13.91 4.90
CA LYS A 109 -6.02 12.91 5.56
C LYS A 109 -5.67 11.48 5.14
N ILE A 110 -5.36 11.26 3.85
CA ILE A 110 -4.90 9.97 3.32
C ILE A 110 -3.57 9.58 3.96
N LEU A 111 -2.60 10.50 3.96
CA LEU A 111 -1.28 10.27 4.57
C LEU A 111 -1.39 9.90 6.06
N LYS A 112 -2.19 10.64 6.84
CA LYS A 112 -2.41 10.34 8.25
C LYS A 112 -3.06 8.98 8.48
N SER A 113 -3.92 8.54 7.57
CA SER A 113 -4.54 7.21 7.64
C SER A 113 -3.54 6.10 7.35
N LEU A 114 -2.63 6.32 6.39
CA LEU A 114 -1.51 5.41 6.13
C LEU A 114 -0.54 5.36 7.31
N GLU A 115 -0.18 6.50 7.89
CA GLU A 115 0.66 6.57 9.10
C GLU A 115 0.01 5.82 10.27
N LEU A 116 -1.30 5.99 10.48
CA LEU A 116 -2.05 5.26 11.50
C LEU A 116 -2.04 3.75 11.23
N LEU A 117 -2.33 3.32 10.01
CA LEU A 117 -2.29 1.91 9.60
C LEU A 117 -0.93 1.28 9.90
N VAL A 118 0.14 1.96 9.47
CA VAL A 118 1.52 1.51 9.67
C VAL A 118 1.88 1.48 11.17
N SER A 119 1.43 2.46 11.96
CA SER A 119 1.70 2.53 13.40
C SER A 119 1.05 1.40 14.22
N LYS A 120 -0.03 0.78 13.70
CA LYS A 120 -0.67 -0.35 14.38
C LYS A 120 0.21 -1.60 14.36
N LEU A 121 1.15 -1.69 13.43
CA LEU A 121 1.96 -2.88 13.19
C LEU A 121 3.28 -2.85 13.96
N SER A 122 3.54 -3.91 14.73
CA SER A 122 4.86 -4.19 15.28
C SER A 122 5.85 -4.57 14.18
N ASP A 123 7.14 -4.52 14.48
CA ASP A 123 8.18 -4.95 13.54
C ASP A 123 8.04 -6.42 13.15
N GLU A 124 7.68 -7.28 14.11
CA GLU A 124 7.42 -8.70 13.84
C GLU A 124 6.26 -8.91 12.87
N GLU A 125 5.15 -8.19 13.08
CA GLU A 125 3.99 -8.29 12.20
C GLU A 125 4.28 -7.77 10.80
N ARG A 126 5.12 -6.73 10.66
CA ARG A 126 5.61 -6.26 9.36
C ARG A 126 6.44 -7.31 8.66
N ILE A 127 7.33 -7.99 9.39
CA ILE A 127 8.12 -9.11 8.86
C ILE A 127 7.20 -10.24 8.44
N LEU A 128 6.19 -10.56 9.24
CA LEU A 128 5.22 -11.62 8.97
C LEU A 128 4.37 -11.33 7.71
N ILE A 129 3.94 -10.08 7.50
CA ILE A 129 3.24 -9.69 6.26
C ILE A 129 4.14 -9.87 5.04
N LYS A 130 5.41 -9.46 5.11
CA LYS A 130 6.38 -9.69 4.03
C LYS A 130 6.59 -11.18 3.80
N PHE A 131 6.69 -11.96 4.88
CA PHE A 131 6.82 -13.39 4.83
C PHE A 131 5.62 -13.99 4.10
N TYR A 132 4.38 -13.85 4.59
CA TYR A 132 3.20 -14.42 3.95
C TYR A 132 2.95 -13.95 2.51
N ARG A 133 3.29 -12.69 2.18
CA ARG A 133 3.24 -12.19 0.80
C ARG A 133 4.12 -12.99 -0.16
N HIS A 134 5.33 -13.31 0.29
CA HIS A 134 6.35 -13.97 -0.52
C HIS A 134 6.31 -15.50 -0.35
N SER A 135 5.78 -15.99 0.77
CA SER A 135 5.77 -17.38 1.21
C SER A 135 4.56 -18.19 0.85
N ASN A 136 3.67 -17.64 0.00
CA ASN A 136 2.35 -18.17 -0.32
C ASN A 136 2.18 -19.68 -0.08
N ALA A 137 1.32 -19.98 0.88
CA ALA A 137 0.90 -21.26 1.43
C ALA A 137 0.32 -22.31 0.45
N HIS A 138 0.83 -22.39 -0.78
CA HIS A 138 0.40 -23.32 -1.83
C HIS A 138 1.55 -24.11 -2.47
N MET A 139 2.81 -23.75 -2.21
CA MET A 139 3.98 -24.55 -2.55
C MET A 139 4.68 -24.89 -1.25
N HIS A 140 4.96 -26.17 -1.00
CA HIS A 140 5.58 -26.69 0.22
C HIS A 140 6.42 -25.65 0.98
N LEU A 141 6.14 -25.39 2.27
CA LEU A 141 6.86 -24.45 3.15
C LEU A 141 8.39 -24.49 2.98
N ASN A 142 8.95 -25.64 2.60
CA ASN A 142 10.37 -25.83 2.28
C ASN A 142 10.89 -24.97 1.12
N TYR A 143 10.08 -24.66 0.10
CA TYR A 143 10.48 -23.86 -1.05
C TYR A 143 10.52 -22.36 -0.76
N ILE A 144 9.81 -21.86 0.25
CA ILE A 144 9.82 -20.43 0.59
C ILE A 144 10.60 -20.07 1.85
N ARG A 145 11.21 -21.06 2.50
CA ARG A 145 12.30 -20.78 3.45
C ARG A 145 13.47 -20.07 2.77
N TYR A 146 13.56 -20.15 1.43
CA TYR A 146 14.65 -19.63 0.63
C TYR A 146 14.14 -19.09 -0.71
N ARG A 147 14.70 -18.00 -1.24
CA ARG A 147 14.51 -17.68 -2.66
C ARG A 147 15.28 -18.73 -3.45
N ALA A 148 14.61 -19.47 -4.32
CA ALA A 148 15.25 -20.49 -5.15
C ALA A 148 15.64 -19.92 -6.51
N ASP A 149 16.85 -20.22 -6.97
CA ASP A 149 17.22 -20.13 -8.38
C ASP A 149 16.87 -21.47 -9.04
N VAL A 150 16.13 -21.43 -10.13
CA VAL A 150 15.59 -22.62 -10.80
C VAL A 150 16.04 -22.61 -12.25
N LYS A 151 16.63 -23.72 -12.70
CA LYS A 151 17.06 -23.94 -14.08
C LYS A 151 16.56 -25.30 -14.55
N ASP A 152 15.93 -25.34 -15.72
CA ASP A 152 15.36 -26.56 -16.32
C ASP A 152 14.39 -27.32 -15.39
N GLY A 153 13.64 -26.57 -14.58
CA GLY A 153 12.67 -27.13 -13.61
C GLY A 153 13.30 -27.63 -12.30
N MET A 154 14.62 -27.53 -12.13
CA MET A 154 15.34 -27.98 -10.93
C MET A 154 15.87 -26.79 -10.11
N ILE A 155 15.81 -26.86 -8.77
CA ILE A 155 16.47 -25.88 -7.91
C ILE A 155 17.97 -26.04 -8.03
N VAL A 156 18.68 -24.99 -8.46
CA VAL A 156 20.14 -24.95 -8.53
C VAL A 156 20.77 -24.19 -7.38
N LYS A 157 20.02 -23.30 -6.71
CA LYS A 157 20.51 -22.53 -5.57
C LYS A 157 19.37 -22.09 -4.65
N LEU A 158 19.61 -22.05 -3.35
CA LEU A 158 18.72 -21.48 -2.35
C LEU A 158 19.40 -20.27 -1.71
N PHE A 159 18.69 -19.14 -1.65
CA PHE A 159 19.12 -17.92 -0.98
C PHE A 159 18.33 -17.74 0.31
N PRO A 160 18.96 -17.37 1.43
CA PRO A 160 18.27 -17.13 2.70
C PRO A 160 17.19 -16.05 2.55
N PRO A 161 16.17 -16.04 3.44
CA PRO A 161 15.18 -14.98 3.43
C PRO A 161 15.86 -13.63 3.67
N ASN A 162 15.33 -12.56 3.06
CA ASN A 162 15.90 -11.22 3.18
C ASN A 162 15.95 -10.71 4.64
N ASP A 163 15.08 -11.24 5.53
CA ASP A 163 15.17 -11.06 6.98
C ASP A 163 15.31 -12.44 7.64
N HIS A 164 16.44 -12.68 8.32
CA HIS A 164 16.76 -13.96 8.96
C HIS A 164 15.78 -14.33 10.09
N ARG A 165 15.11 -13.33 10.69
CA ARG A 165 14.12 -13.53 11.77
C ARG A 165 12.75 -13.97 11.26
N ALA A 166 12.50 -13.86 9.94
CA ALA A 166 11.18 -14.09 9.38
C ALA A 166 10.66 -15.52 9.65
N ILE A 167 11.56 -16.51 9.65
CA ILE A 167 11.21 -17.91 9.91
C ILE A 167 10.79 -18.09 11.37
N GLU A 168 11.62 -17.64 12.33
CA GLU A 168 11.34 -17.76 13.76
C GLU A 168 10.03 -17.06 14.15
N ILE A 169 9.78 -15.88 13.58
CA ILE A 169 8.54 -15.13 13.78
C ILE A 169 7.35 -15.89 13.18
N ALA A 170 7.47 -16.39 11.94
CA ALA A 170 6.39 -17.15 11.31
C ALA A 170 6.06 -18.43 12.08
N ASP A 171 7.07 -19.18 12.52
CA ASP A 171 6.90 -20.40 13.31
C ASP A 171 6.24 -20.09 14.66
N SER A 172 6.66 -19.02 15.35
CA SER A 172 6.02 -18.54 16.59
C SER A 172 4.52 -18.24 16.41
N TYR A 173 4.13 -17.59 15.31
CA TYR A 173 2.72 -17.38 14.99
C TYR A 173 2.01 -18.70 14.65
N MET A 174 2.62 -19.57 13.86
CA MET A 174 2.04 -20.89 13.58
C MET A 174 1.78 -21.68 14.86
N ASP A 175 2.72 -21.71 15.80
CA ASP A 175 2.57 -22.37 17.10
C ASP A 175 1.45 -21.72 17.92
N LYS A 176 1.42 -20.37 17.99
CA LYS A 176 0.37 -19.62 18.70
C LYS A 176 -1.04 -19.94 18.21
N TYR A 177 -1.19 -20.20 16.91
CA TYR A 177 -2.48 -20.47 16.28
C TYR A 177 -2.69 -21.96 15.93
N ASN A 178 -1.92 -22.89 16.52
CA ASN A 178 -2.02 -24.34 16.27
C ASN A 178 -1.97 -24.72 14.78
N GLY A 179 -1.15 -24.01 14.01
CA GLY A 179 -1.01 -24.17 12.57
C GLY A 179 -2.14 -23.59 11.72
N ASP A 180 -3.13 -22.91 12.33
CA ASP A 180 -4.25 -22.31 11.61
C ASP A 180 -3.89 -20.96 10.98
N GLN A 181 -3.45 -21.01 9.73
CA GLN A 181 -3.10 -19.82 8.95
C GLN A 181 -4.30 -18.89 8.68
N LYS A 182 -5.52 -19.44 8.60
CA LYS A 182 -6.73 -18.63 8.39
C LYS A 182 -7.04 -17.82 9.63
N LYS A 183 -6.79 -18.38 10.81
CA LYS A 183 -6.91 -17.67 12.09
C LYS A 183 -5.86 -16.57 12.26
N ILE A 184 -4.63 -16.79 11.78
CA ILE A 184 -3.60 -15.72 11.71
C ILE A 184 -4.10 -14.57 10.84
N ALA A 185 -4.57 -14.86 9.62
CA ALA A 185 -5.12 -13.84 8.72
C ALA A 185 -6.34 -13.12 9.32
N TYR A 186 -7.20 -13.83 10.06
CA TYR A 186 -8.35 -13.26 10.75
C TYR A 186 -7.95 -12.24 11.82
N ASP A 187 -6.97 -12.57 12.68
CA ASP A 187 -6.48 -11.65 13.71
C ASP A 187 -5.83 -10.40 13.10
N PHE A 188 -5.10 -10.55 11.99
CA PHE A 188 -4.59 -9.41 11.23
C PHE A 188 -5.73 -8.60 10.60
N ALA A 189 -6.74 -9.25 10.01
CA ALA A 189 -7.89 -8.58 9.42
C ALA A 189 -8.64 -7.73 10.46
N LEU A 190 -8.82 -8.23 11.69
CA LEU A 190 -9.41 -7.47 12.81
C LEU A 190 -8.61 -6.20 13.10
N LYS A 191 -7.29 -6.33 13.13
CA LYS A 191 -6.37 -5.21 13.40
C LYS A 191 -6.37 -4.16 12.29
N MET A 192 -6.56 -4.59 11.03
CA MET A 192 -6.50 -3.75 9.83
C MET A 192 -7.83 -3.10 9.46
N PHE A 193 -8.95 -3.62 9.94
CA PHE A 193 -10.27 -3.23 9.44
C PHE A 193 -10.56 -1.73 9.56
N GLU A 194 -10.47 -1.17 10.77
CA GLU A 194 -10.69 0.27 10.99
C GLU A 194 -9.73 1.16 10.18
N PRO A 195 -8.39 0.98 10.24
CA PRO A 195 -7.49 1.89 9.54
C PRO A 195 -7.58 1.77 8.01
N VAL A 196 -7.83 0.58 7.46
CA VAL A 196 -8.01 0.41 6.00
C VAL A 196 -9.36 0.98 5.53
N THR A 197 -10.42 0.85 6.34
CA THR A 197 -11.73 1.45 6.02
C THR A 197 -11.65 2.96 6.05
N LYS A 198 -10.99 3.54 7.05
CA LYS A 198 -10.76 4.99 7.13
C LYS A 198 -9.92 5.52 5.97
N LEU A 199 -8.90 4.75 5.55
CA LEU A 199 -8.12 5.07 4.35
C LEU A 199 -9.01 5.11 3.11
N TYR A 200 -9.90 4.12 2.94
CA TYR A 200 -10.86 4.07 1.83
C TYR A 200 -11.81 5.26 1.82
N GLU A 201 -12.39 5.59 2.97
CA GLU A 201 -13.30 6.74 3.14
C GLU A 201 -12.62 8.06 2.77
N ASN A 202 -11.39 8.27 3.24
CA ASN A 202 -10.63 9.48 2.92
C ASN A 202 -10.31 9.57 1.42
N ILE A 203 -9.95 8.46 0.77
CA ILE A 203 -9.74 8.43 -0.67
C ILE A 203 -11.03 8.77 -1.43
N ILE A 204 -12.17 8.22 -1.01
CA ILE A 204 -13.47 8.57 -1.62
C ILE A 204 -13.79 10.04 -1.42
N SER A 205 -13.57 10.59 -0.23
CA SER A 205 -13.84 12.01 0.02
C SER A 205 -13.02 12.93 -0.88
N VAL A 206 -11.75 12.60 -1.13
CA VAL A 206 -10.88 13.38 -2.02
C VAL A 206 -11.37 13.33 -3.47
N ILE A 207 -11.94 12.20 -3.91
CA ILE A 207 -12.45 12.02 -5.27
C ILE A 207 -13.81 12.70 -5.47
N ASN A 208 -14.66 12.73 -4.44
CA ASN A 208 -16.01 13.30 -4.52
C ASN A 208 -16.08 14.79 -4.16
N GLU A 209 -14.97 15.41 -3.73
CA GLU A 209 -14.84 16.86 -3.54
C GLU A 209 -14.54 17.60 -4.88
N GLU A 210 -14.60 16.90 -6.03
CA GLU A 210 -14.66 17.45 -7.40
C GLU A 210 -16.02 18.08 -7.74
#